data_AF-A0A9W6MXZ8-F1
#
_entry.id   AF-A0A9W6MXZ8-F1
#
_cell.length_a   1.000
_cell.length_b   1.000
_cell.length_c   1.000
_cell.angle_alpha   90.00
_cell.angle_beta   90.00
_cell.angle_gamma   90.00
#
_symmetry.space_group_name_H-M   'P 1'
#
loop_
_entity.id
_entity.type
_entity.pdbx_description
1 polymer ?
#
loop_
_entity_poly.entity_id
_entity_poly.type
_entity_poly.pdbx_seq_one_letter_code
_entity_poly.pdbx_strand_id
1 'polypeptide(L)'
;MAHTSGTLVSKGSSASLAVALPLLVVALVLLSAVFMPELVVEVSRADFVLVTLFLGGGAAWLTGRSIASTWRPYRQAAAYALLLGCVVRFFHFALFEGTLLSLHYFLTDTAFLVAVATLGFRAERARQMATRYGWIYRQSGVFGWLEGDAGSRSGDAP
;
A
#
# COMPACT_ATOMS: atom_id res chain seq x y z
N MET A 1 20.65 -9.38 30.59
CA MET A 1 19.84 -8.34 29.93
C MET A 1 19.95 -8.52 28.42
N ALA A 2 19.13 -9.40 27.83
CA ALA A 2 19.07 -9.52 26.38
C ALA A 2 18.18 -8.39 25.86
N HIS A 3 18.78 -7.39 25.22
CA HIS A 3 18.01 -6.48 24.38
C HIS A 3 17.40 -7.32 23.26
N THR A 4 16.12 -7.67 23.38
CA THR A 4 15.32 -8.15 22.26
C THR A 4 15.08 -6.97 21.33
N SER A 5 16.16 -6.53 20.67
CA SER A 5 16.13 -5.62 19.53
C SER A 5 15.47 -6.39 18.39
N GLY A 6 14.14 -6.55 18.48
CA GLY A 6 13.33 -6.86 17.33
C GLY A 6 13.62 -5.78 16.32
N THR A 7 14.37 -6.13 15.28
CA THR A 7 14.65 -5.25 14.16
C THR A 7 13.34 -4.57 13.74
N LEU A 8 13.38 -3.28 13.41
CA LEU A 8 12.26 -2.50 12.87
C LEU A 8 11.52 -3.16 11.69
N VAL A 9 12.09 -4.26 11.18
CA VAL A 9 11.63 -5.14 10.10
C VAL A 9 10.73 -6.30 10.59
N SER A 10 10.85 -6.78 11.85
CA SER A 10 10.17 -8.02 12.30
C SER A 10 8.92 -7.84 13.16
N LYS A 11 8.64 -6.64 13.67
CA LYS A 11 7.37 -6.32 14.33
C LYS A 11 6.52 -5.53 13.36
N GLY A 12 5.21 -5.80 13.33
CA GLY A 12 4.22 -5.08 12.52
C GLY A 12 4.06 -3.61 12.89
N SER A 13 5.14 -2.88 13.20
CA SER A 13 5.13 -1.48 13.57
C SER A 13 4.50 -0.62 12.47
N SER A 14 3.66 0.33 12.90
CA SER A 14 3.10 1.38 12.04
C SER A 14 4.19 2.25 11.39
N ALA A 15 5.40 2.29 11.99
CA ALA A 15 6.57 2.98 11.47
C ALA A 15 7.50 2.08 10.64
N SER A 16 7.11 0.84 10.33
CA SER A 16 7.95 -0.05 9.50
C SER A 16 8.13 0.51 8.08
N LEU A 17 9.26 0.19 7.44
CA LEU A 17 9.57 0.62 6.07
C LEU A 17 8.47 0.26 5.08
N ALA A 18 7.77 -0.85 5.30
CA ALA A 18 6.66 -1.28 4.47
C ALA A 18 5.37 -0.45 4.65
N VAL A 19 5.32 0.53 5.57
CA VAL A 19 4.31 1.60 5.63
C VAL A 19 4.91 2.93 5.16
N ALA A 20 6.11 3.26 5.64
CA ALA A 20 6.75 4.53 5.34
C ALA A 20 7.05 4.70 3.85
N LEU A 21 7.57 3.65 3.20
CA LEU A 21 7.89 3.67 1.77
C LEU A 21 6.65 3.89 0.89
N PRO A 22 5.55 3.11 1.00
CA PRO A 22 4.37 3.37 0.19
C PRO A 22 3.69 4.71 0.52
N LEU A 23 3.70 5.16 1.79
CA LEU A 23 3.21 6.50 2.12
C LEU A 23 4.05 7.59 1.45
N LEU A 24 5.38 7.45 1.46
CA LEU A 24 6.29 8.37 0.81
C LEU A 24 6.06 8.38 -0.71
N VAL A 25 5.89 7.23 -1.34
CA VAL A 25 5.57 7.15 -2.77
C VAL A 25 4.24 7.87 -3.09
N VAL A 26 3.18 7.61 -2.31
CA VAL A 26 1.90 8.32 -2.47
C VAL A 26 2.09 9.82 -2.31
N ALA A 27 2.78 10.25 -1.24
CA ALA A 27 3.03 11.66 -1.00
C ALA A 27 3.84 12.31 -2.12
N LEU A 28 4.91 11.67 -2.60
CA LEU A 28 5.72 12.17 -3.70
C LEU A 28 4.90 12.31 -4.99
N VAL A 29 4.05 11.35 -5.32
CA VAL A 29 3.17 11.40 -6.51
C VAL A 29 2.14 12.52 -6.40
N LEU A 30 1.53 12.69 -5.21
CA LEU A 30 0.58 13.77 -4.98
C LEU A 30 1.25 15.15 -5.02
N LEU A 31 2.44 15.28 -4.43
CA LEU A 31 3.23 16.50 -4.48
C LEU A 31 3.67 16.80 -5.91
N SER A 32 4.16 15.82 -6.66
CA SER A 32 4.53 16.03 -8.06
C SER A 32 3.33 16.44 -8.90
N ALA A 33 2.14 15.85 -8.69
CA ALA A 33 0.94 16.27 -9.40
C ALA A 33 0.56 17.76 -9.17
N VAL A 34 0.94 18.33 -8.03
CA VAL A 34 0.68 19.75 -7.69
C VAL A 34 1.80 20.67 -8.18
N PHE A 35 3.06 20.33 -7.90
CA PHE A 35 4.21 21.21 -8.12
C PHE A 35 4.86 21.03 -9.50
N MET A 36 4.86 19.81 -10.04
CA MET A 36 5.54 19.43 -11.28
C MET A 36 4.65 18.45 -12.07
N PRO A 37 3.50 18.93 -12.59
CA PRO A 37 2.44 18.08 -13.12
C PRO A 37 2.91 17.22 -14.30
N GLU A 38 3.86 17.71 -15.11
CA GLU A 38 4.43 16.99 -16.27
C GLU A 38 5.04 15.61 -15.94
N LEU A 39 5.31 15.32 -14.67
CA LEU A 39 5.84 14.02 -14.22
C LEU A 39 4.76 12.94 -14.07
N VAL A 40 3.49 13.33 -13.98
CA VAL A 40 2.40 12.39 -13.64
C VAL A 40 1.13 12.63 -14.46
N VAL A 41 0.88 13.87 -14.84
CA VAL A 41 -0.29 14.31 -15.60
C VAL A 41 0.13 14.45 -17.05
N GLU A 42 -0.52 13.69 -17.92
CA GLU A 42 -0.21 13.70 -19.35
C GLU A 42 -1.12 14.64 -20.13
N VAL A 43 -2.45 14.47 -20.01
CA VAL A 43 -3.42 15.24 -20.79
C VAL A 43 -4.08 16.32 -19.93
N SER A 44 -4.62 15.94 -18.77
CA SER A 44 -5.41 16.82 -17.92
C SER A 44 -5.32 16.43 -16.46
N ARG A 45 -5.21 17.42 -15.55
CA ARG A 45 -5.24 17.15 -14.11
C ARG A 45 -6.54 16.46 -13.67
N ALA A 46 -7.64 16.69 -14.39
CA ALA A 46 -8.92 16.06 -14.10
C ALA A 46 -8.94 14.57 -14.45
N ASP A 47 -8.28 14.16 -15.55
CA ASP A 47 -8.15 12.73 -15.89
C ASP A 47 -7.37 12.00 -14.80
N PHE A 48 -6.30 12.62 -14.29
CA PHE A 48 -5.42 12.01 -13.32
C PHE A 48 -6.14 11.82 -11.98
N VAL A 49 -6.89 12.85 -11.56
CA VAL A 49 -7.70 12.79 -10.34
C VAL A 49 -8.79 11.72 -10.46
N LEU A 50 -9.49 11.65 -11.60
CA LEU A 50 -10.59 10.73 -11.80
C LEU A 50 -10.12 9.28 -12.00
N VAL A 51 -9.22 9.06 -12.97
CA VAL A 51 -8.80 7.74 -13.41
C VAL A 51 -7.74 7.17 -12.50
N THR A 52 -6.68 7.91 -12.18
CA THR A 52 -5.57 7.39 -11.38
C THR A 52 -5.89 7.44 -9.88
N LEU A 53 -6.30 8.59 -9.36
CA LEU A 53 -6.53 8.76 -7.92
C LEU A 53 -7.80 8.04 -7.45
N PHE A 54 -8.94 8.33 -8.08
CA PHE A 54 -10.22 7.83 -7.61
C PHE A 54 -10.47 6.38 -8.05
N LEU A 55 -10.53 6.13 -9.36
CA LEU A 55 -10.80 4.79 -9.90
C LEU A 55 -9.64 3.83 -9.62
N GLY A 56 -8.42 4.21 -10.02
CA GLY A 56 -7.20 3.42 -9.86
C GLY A 56 -6.85 3.24 -8.39
N GLY A 57 -6.71 4.32 -7.63
CA GLY A 57 -6.38 4.28 -6.21
C GLY A 57 -7.42 3.54 -5.38
N GLY A 58 -8.71 3.77 -5.64
CA GLY A 58 -9.80 3.03 -5.00
C GLY A 58 -9.74 1.53 -5.28
N ALA A 59 -9.58 1.14 -6.56
CA ALA A 59 -9.44 -0.25 -6.95
C ALA A 59 -8.16 -0.90 -6.38
N ALA A 60 -7.05 -0.16 -6.31
CA ALA A 60 -5.80 -0.62 -5.75
C ALA A 60 -5.95 -0.92 -4.24
N TRP A 61 -6.55 0.01 -3.49
CA TRP A 61 -6.81 -0.16 -2.06
C TRP A 61 -7.68 -1.40 -1.79
N LEU A 62 -8.78 -1.54 -2.52
CA LEU A 62 -9.71 -2.67 -2.38
C LEU A 62 -9.05 -4.01 -2.78
N THR A 63 -8.25 -4.01 -3.84
CA THR A 63 -7.43 -5.17 -4.25
C THR A 63 -6.46 -5.58 -3.16
N GLY A 64 -5.68 -4.64 -2.61
CA GLY A 64 -4.76 -4.92 -1.50
C GLY A 64 -5.48 -5.55 -0.31
N ARG A 65 -6.64 -4.96 0.05
CA ARG A 65 -7.48 -5.44 1.14
C ARG A 65 -8.05 -6.84 0.89
N SER A 66 -8.51 -7.14 -0.32
CA SER A 66 -9.11 -8.43 -0.67
C SER A 66 -8.09 -9.57 -0.68
N ILE A 67 -6.86 -9.30 -1.12
CA ILE A 67 -5.78 -10.30 -1.09
C ILE A 67 -5.35 -10.58 0.35
N ALA A 68 -5.19 -9.55 1.18
CA ALA A 68 -4.86 -9.74 2.58
C ALA A 68 -5.98 -10.48 3.35
N SER A 69 -7.26 -10.21 3.04
CA SER A 69 -8.40 -10.80 3.77
C SER A 69 -8.42 -12.33 3.71
N THR A 70 -7.84 -12.91 2.66
CA THR A 70 -7.74 -14.36 2.42
C THR A 70 -6.37 -14.94 2.78
N TRP A 71 -5.55 -14.22 3.54
CA TRP A 71 -4.21 -14.63 3.99
C TRP A 71 -3.19 -14.87 2.86
N ARG A 72 -3.50 -14.44 1.63
CA ARG A 72 -2.63 -14.62 0.47
C ARG A 72 -1.32 -13.82 0.58
N PRO A 73 -0.26 -14.25 -0.13
CA PRO A 73 1.03 -13.57 -0.09
C PRO A 73 0.96 -12.20 -0.77
N TYR A 74 1.73 -11.24 -0.25
CA TYR A 74 1.83 -9.87 -0.78
C TYR A 74 2.19 -9.81 -2.27
N ARG A 75 2.98 -10.77 -2.75
CA ARG A 75 3.34 -10.88 -4.18
C ARG A 75 2.12 -10.88 -5.10
N GLN A 76 0.99 -11.48 -4.69
CA GLN A 76 -0.24 -11.46 -5.48
C GLN A 76 -0.86 -10.07 -5.53
N ALA A 77 -0.85 -9.31 -4.42
CA ALA A 77 -1.35 -7.94 -4.41
C ALA A 77 -0.51 -7.02 -5.31
N ALA A 78 0.83 -7.16 -5.27
CA ALA A 78 1.73 -6.40 -6.15
C ALA A 78 1.54 -6.76 -7.63
N ALA A 79 1.37 -8.05 -7.96
CA ALA A 79 1.09 -8.49 -9.32
C ALA A 79 -0.24 -7.94 -9.85
N TYR A 80 -1.30 -7.97 -9.03
CA TYR A 80 -2.59 -7.38 -9.42
C TYR A 80 -2.54 -5.86 -9.53
N ALA A 81 -1.76 -5.17 -8.70
CA ALA A 81 -1.56 -3.73 -8.83
C ALA A 81 -0.81 -3.36 -10.13
N LEU A 82 0.12 -4.20 -10.60
CA LEU A 82 0.78 -4.03 -11.89
C LEU A 82 -0.20 -4.19 -13.06
N LEU A 83 -1.05 -5.22 -13.02
CA LEU A 83 -2.12 -5.39 -14.00
C LEU A 83 -3.12 -4.21 -13.97
N LEU A 84 -3.41 -3.70 -12.77
CA LEU A 84 -4.26 -2.52 -12.60
C LEU A 84 -3.62 -1.27 -13.22
N GLY A 85 -2.29 -1.12 -13.15
CA GLY A 85 -1.54 -0.08 -13.85
C GLY A 85 -1.73 -0.14 -15.37
N CYS A 86 -1.74 -1.35 -15.95
CA CYS A 86 -2.05 -1.52 -17.38
C CYS A 86 -3.48 -1.07 -17.70
N VAL A 87 -4.46 -1.39 -16.83
CA VAL A 87 -5.86 -0.98 -17.02
C VAL A 87 -6.04 0.53 -16.91
N VAL A 88 -5.41 1.17 -15.92
CA VAL A 88 -5.44 2.63 -15.75
C VAL A 88 -4.81 3.32 -16.96
N ARG A 89 -3.67 2.81 -17.47
CA ARG A 89 -3.05 3.32 -18.69
C ARG A 89 -3.95 3.19 -19.91
N PHE A 90 -4.65 2.05 -20.03
CA PHE A 90 -5.63 1.85 -21.08
C PHE A 90 -6.78 2.86 -21.01
N PHE A 91 -7.27 3.21 -19.81
CA PHE A 91 -8.30 4.24 -19.65
C PHE A 91 -7.81 5.64 -20.04
N HIS A 92 -6.59 6.01 -19.67
CA HIS A 92 -5.99 7.28 -20.12
C HIS A 92 -5.91 7.38 -21.64
N PHE A 93 -5.51 6.31 -22.31
CA PHE A 93 -5.50 6.25 -23.77
C PHE A 93 -6.92 6.30 -24.37
N ALA A 94 -7.83 5.46 -23.88
CA ALA A 94 -9.13 5.25 -24.52
C ALA A 94 -10.13 6.39 -24.28
N LEU A 95 -10.06 7.08 -23.13
CA LEU A 95 -11.02 8.14 -22.76
C LEU A 95 -10.48 9.54 -23.02
N PHE A 96 -9.16 9.74 -22.93
CA PHE A 96 -8.54 11.07 -22.94
C PHE A 96 -7.46 11.22 -24.02
N GLU A 97 -7.33 10.24 -24.92
CA GLU A 97 -6.36 10.24 -26.02
C GLU A 97 -4.90 10.38 -25.56
N GLY A 98 -4.58 9.95 -24.33
CA GLY A 98 -3.20 9.90 -23.82
C GLY A 98 -2.33 8.83 -24.52
N THR A 99 -1.02 8.83 -24.30
CA THR A 99 -0.12 7.84 -24.92
C THR A 99 -0.17 6.49 -24.21
N LEU A 100 -0.47 5.43 -24.97
CA LEU A 100 -0.59 4.07 -24.43
C LEU A 100 0.77 3.51 -23.95
N LEU A 101 1.84 3.72 -24.73
CA LEU A 101 3.16 3.12 -24.53
C LEU A 101 4.20 4.12 -23.99
N SER A 102 3.80 5.01 -23.08
CA SER A 102 4.76 5.82 -22.33
C SER A 102 5.26 5.06 -21.10
N LEU A 103 6.53 4.64 -21.14
CA LEU A 103 7.16 3.94 -20.02
C LEU A 103 7.22 4.82 -18.76
N HIS A 104 7.44 6.12 -18.92
CA HIS A 104 7.51 7.06 -17.80
C HIS A 104 6.19 7.12 -17.02
N TYR A 105 5.08 7.41 -17.70
CA TYR A 105 3.76 7.51 -17.06
C TYR A 105 3.26 6.15 -16.57
N PHE A 106 3.56 5.07 -17.30
CA PHE A 106 3.24 3.73 -16.82
C PHE A 106 3.91 3.42 -15.47
N LEU A 107 5.19 3.77 -15.31
CA LEU A 107 5.92 3.53 -14.07
C LEU A 107 5.40 4.39 -12.92
N THR A 108 5.09 5.66 -13.15
CA THR A 108 4.61 6.56 -12.09
C THR A 108 3.22 6.15 -11.59
N ASP A 109 2.29 5.87 -12.51
CA ASP A 109 0.95 5.38 -12.14
C ASP A 109 1.02 4.01 -11.46
N THR A 110 1.80 3.08 -12.00
CA THR A 110 1.93 1.75 -11.40
C THR A 110 2.58 1.82 -10.02
N ALA A 111 3.60 2.67 -9.82
CA ALA A 111 4.22 2.87 -8.51
C ALA A 111 3.21 3.42 -7.49
N PHE A 112 2.38 4.39 -7.89
CA PHE A 112 1.28 4.90 -7.07
C PHE A 112 0.29 3.79 -6.69
N LEU A 113 -0.20 3.01 -7.67
CA LEU A 113 -1.17 1.94 -7.44
C LEU A 113 -0.60 0.82 -6.56
N VAL A 114 0.66 0.42 -6.77
CA VAL A 114 1.34 -0.56 -5.92
C VAL A 114 1.45 -0.03 -4.49
N ALA A 115 1.79 1.25 -4.30
CA ALA A 115 1.86 1.85 -2.98
C ALA A 115 0.50 1.83 -2.27
N VAL A 116 -0.57 2.26 -2.95
CA VAL A 116 -1.94 2.24 -2.38
C VAL A 116 -2.42 0.82 -2.09
N ALA A 117 -2.17 -0.14 -2.98
CA ALA A 117 -2.49 -1.56 -2.75
C ALA A 117 -1.72 -2.12 -1.55
N THR A 118 -0.46 -1.72 -1.38
CA THR A 118 0.36 -2.12 -0.21
C THR A 118 -0.24 -1.59 1.08
N LEU A 119 -0.68 -0.32 1.11
CA LEU A 119 -1.32 0.27 2.28
C LEU A 119 -2.65 -0.45 2.61
N GLY A 120 -3.47 -0.73 1.60
CA GLY A 120 -4.72 -1.49 1.78
C GLY A 120 -4.47 -2.92 2.30
N PHE A 121 -3.46 -3.60 1.76
CA PHE A 121 -3.03 -4.92 2.24
C PHE A 121 -2.57 -4.87 3.70
N ARG A 122 -1.76 -3.87 4.06
CA ARG A 122 -1.26 -3.71 5.43
C ARG A 122 -2.34 -3.35 6.44
N ALA A 123 -3.29 -2.49 6.07
CA ALA A 123 -4.42 -2.15 6.92
C ALA A 123 -5.27 -3.37 7.26
N GLU A 124 -5.47 -4.24 6.27
CA GLU A 124 -6.15 -5.51 6.46
C GLU A 124 -5.37 -6.46 7.37
N ARG A 125 -4.07 -6.63 7.11
CA ARG A 125 -3.20 -7.49 7.93
C ARG A 125 -3.17 -7.05 9.38
N ALA A 126 -3.05 -5.75 9.65
CA ALA A 126 -3.09 -5.21 11.00
C ALA A 126 -4.38 -5.56 11.73
N ARG A 127 -5.52 -5.41 11.05
CA ARG A 127 -6.83 -5.77 11.62
C ARG A 127 -6.96 -7.26 11.86
N GLN A 128 -6.53 -8.09 10.91
CA GLN A 128 -6.52 -9.54 11.06
C GLN A 128 -5.68 -10.00 12.26
N MET A 129 -4.48 -9.45 12.45
CA MET A 129 -3.63 -9.77 13.60
C MET A 129 -4.33 -9.45 14.92
N ALA A 130 -4.94 -8.27 15.03
CA ALA A 130 -5.62 -7.85 16.25
C ALA A 130 -6.92 -8.64 16.54
N THR A 131 -7.67 -9.03 15.51
CA THR A 131 -8.93 -9.78 15.69
C THR A 131 -8.71 -11.28 15.84
N ARG A 132 -7.90 -11.88 14.94
CA ARG A 132 -7.71 -13.34 14.89
C ARG A 132 -6.62 -13.83 15.82
N TYR A 133 -5.67 -12.99 16.18
CA TYR A 133 -4.58 -13.32 17.09
C TYR A 133 -4.54 -12.35 18.28
N GLY A 134 -5.70 -11.82 18.67
CA GLY A 134 -5.85 -10.79 19.70
C GLY A 134 -5.31 -11.18 21.08
N TRP A 135 -5.10 -12.47 21.33
CA TRP A 135 -4.49 -12.97 22.56
C TRP A 135 -2.96 -12.79 22.61
N ILE A 136 -2.30 -12.65 21.45
CA ILE A 136 -0.85 -12.44 21.30
C ILE A 136 -0.57 -11.02 20.80
N TYR A 137 -1.42 -10.45 19.95
CA TYR A 137 -1.19 -9.17 19.30
C TYR A 137 -2.31 -8.15 19.57
N ARG A 138 -1.94 -6.87 19.69
CA ARG A 138 -2.87 -5.73 19.69
C ARG A 138 -2.61 -4.82 18.49
N GLN A 139 -3.67 -4.17 18.01
CA GLN A 139 -3.56 -3.21 16.92
C GLN A 139 -2.77 -1.96 17.36
N SER A 140 -1.88 -1.47 16.50
CA SER A 140 -1.12 -0.23 16.70
C SER A 140 -1.27 0.64 15.46
N GLY A 141 -2.30 1.49 15.48
CA GLY A 141 -2.71 2.32 14.36
C GLY A 141 -3.38 1.54 13.21
N VAL A 142 -3.58 2.20 12.07
CA VAL A 142 -4.30 1.62 10.92
C VAL A 142 -3.47 0.53 10.23
N PHE A 143 -2.14 0.69 10.17
CA PHE A 143 -1.24 -0.17 9.38
C PHE A 143 -0.32 -1.07 10.20
N GLY A 144 -0.50 -1.12 11.52
CA GLY A 144 0.41 -1.82 12.41
C GLY A 144 -0.25 -2.59 13.54
N TRP A 145 0.54 -3.47 14.15
CA TRP A 145 0.23 -4.29 15.31
C TRP A 145 1.48 -4.46 16.17
N LEU A 146 1.27 -4.67 17.46
CA LEU A 146 2.30 -4.89 18.48
C LEU A 146 1.97 -6.18 19.23
N GLU A 147 3.02 -6.80 19.78
CA GLU A 147 2.87 -7.87 20.75
C GLU A 147 2.12 -7.34 21.99
N GLY A 148 1.13 -8.08 22.48
CA GLY A 148 0.39 -7.78 23.70
C GLY A 148 1.03 -8.40 24.94
N ASP A 149 0.64 -7.92 26.12
CA ASP A 149 1.25 -8.27 27.42
C ASP A 149 1.16 -9.77 27.77
N ALA A 150 0.28 -10.52 27.11
CA ALA A 150 0.18 -11.97 27.29
C ALA A 150 1.38 -12.72 26.69
N GLY A 151 1.92 -12.27 25.55
CA GLY A 151 3.11 -12.84 24.94
C GLY A 151 4.39 -12.56 25.74
N SER A 152 4.44 -11.45 26.49
CA SER A 152 5.58 -11.14 27.36
C SER A 152 5.61 -12.00 28.62
N ARG A 153 4.45 -12.37 29.20
CA ARG A 153 4.39 -13.16 30.45
C ARG A 153 4.83 -14.62 30.31
N SER A 154 4.74 -15.21 29.12
CA SER A 154 5.20 -16.59 28.88
C SER A 154 6.73 -16.74 28.77
N GLY A 155 7.47 -15.64 28.67
CA GLY A 155 8.94 -15.65 28.63
C GLY A 155 9.63 -15.64 30.00
N ASP A 156 8.88 -15.38 31.08
CA ASP A 156 9.38 -15.21 32.45
C ASP A 156 9.07 -16.42 33.36
N ALA A 157 8.73 -17.59 32.78
CA ALA A 157 8.55 -18.81 33.58
C ALA A 157 9.93 -19.30 34.09
N PRO A 158 10.11 -19.46 35.43
CA PRO A 158 11.36 -19.92 36.04
C PRO A 158 11.70 -21.37 35.70
#